data_AF-A0A6L2NIQ4-F1
#
_entry.id   AF-A0A6L2NIQ4-F1
#
_cell.length_a   1.000
_cell.length_b   1.000
_cell.length_c   1.000
_cell.angle_alpha   90.00
_cell.angle_beta   90.00
_cell.angle_gamma   90.00
#
_symmetry.space_group_name_H-M   'P 1'
#
loop_
_entity.id
_entity.type
_entity.pdbx_description
1 polymer ?
#
loop_
_entity_poly.entity_id
_entity_poly.type
_entity_poly.pdbx_seq_one_letter_code
_entity_poly.pdbx_strand_id
1 'polypeptide(L)'
;MATLAEKAILSGADNRPPMLENDMYDSWKSIMELYMMNRQHGRMIFESVENGPLIWPTIEENGVTRPKKYSELSAMEAIQADCDVKPGSDTNCRI
;
A
#
# COMPACT_ATOMS: atom_id res chain seq x y z
N MET A 1 -41.45 35.02 -12.94
CA MET A 1 -41.92 33.67 -13.29
C MET A 1 -40.80 32.98 -14.05
N ALA A 2 -39.88 32.34 -13.32
CA ALA A 2 -38.76 31.61 -13.90
C ALA A 2 -39.29 30.43 -14.72
N THR A 3 -38.81 30.28 -15.95
CA THR A 3 -39.37 29.35 -16.93
C THR A 3 -38.87 27.93 -16.67
N LEU A 4 -39.67 26.92 -17.04
CA LEU A 4 -39.32 25.50 -16.91
C LEU A 4 -37.95 25.17 -17.56
N ALA A 5 -37.55 25.95 -18.57
CA ALA A 5 -36.26 25.85 -19.24
C ALA A 5 -35.06 26.24 -18.36
N GLU A 6 -35.20 27.19 -17.43
CA GLU A 6 -34.11 27.58 -16.51
C GLU A 6 -33.82 26.47 -15.48
N LYS A 7 -34.83 25.67 -15.11
CA LYS A 7 -34.65 24.49 -14.26
C LYS A 7 -33.91 23.34 -14.96
N ALA A 8 -34.07 23.19 -16.27
CA ALA A 8 -33.41 22.14 -17.05
C ALA A 8 -31.91 22.41 -17.29
N ILE A 9 -31.49 23.68 -17.31
CA ILE A 9 -30.08 24.06 -17.43
C ILE A 9 -29.31 23.84 -16.11
N LEU A 10 -29.98 24.01 -14.97
CA LEU A 10 -29.41 23.69 -13.64
C LEU A 10 -29.37 22.18 -13.35
N SER A 11 -30.23 21.38 -13.98
CA SER A 11 -30.14 19.92 -13.94
C SER A 11 -29.18 19.37 -15.00
N GLY A 12 -28.07 20.08 -15.24
CA GLY A 12 -26.93 19.53 -15.97
C GLY A 12 -26.58 18.20 -15.33
N ALA A 13 -26.91 17.12 -16.02
CA ALA A 13 -26.87 15.79 -15.46
C ALA A 13 -25.42 15.48 -15.11
N ASP A 14 -25.11 15.63 -13.83
CA ASP A 14 -23.85 15.24 -13.23
C ASP A 14 -23.87 13.71 -13.17
N ASN A 15 -23.74 13.09 -14.35
CA ASN A 15 -23.63 11.65 -14.55
C ASN A 15 -22.25 11.14 -14.12
N ARG A 16 -21.47 11.95 -13.39
CA ARG A 16 -20.31 11.45 -12.67
C ARG A 16 -20.82 10.36 -11.72
N PRO A 17 -20.19 9.18 -11.70
CA PRO A 17 -20.45 8.22 -10.63
C PRO A 17 -20.42 9.00 -9.33
N PRO A 18 -21.40 8.83 -8.41
CA PRO A 18 -21.34 9.48 -7.12
C PRO A 18 -19.93 9.22 -6.60
N MET A 19 -19.14 10.29 -6.42
CA MET A 19 -17.85 10.16 -5.77
C MET A 19 -18.14 9.36 -4.51
N LEU A 20 -17.44 8.23 -4.37
CA LEU A 20 -17.60 7.29 -3.28
C LEU A 20 -17.93 8.09 -2.01
N GLU A 21 -19.13 7.89 -1.48
CA GLU A 21 -19.64 8.71 -0.37
C GLU A 21 -18.55 8.72 0.73
N ASN A 22 -18.27 9.87 1.35
CA ASN A 22 -17.04 10.02 2.18
C ASN A 22 -16.96 8.95 3.29
N ASP A 23 -18.11 8.50 3.78
CA ASP A 23 -18.26 7.39 4.72
C ASP A 23 -17.94 6.00 4.11
N MET A 24 -18.22 5.79 2.81
CA MET A 24 -17.80 4.61 2.07
C MET A 24 -16.28 4.55 1.85
N TYR A 25 -15.58 5.69 1.80
CA TYR A 25 -14.12 5.71 1.67
C TYR A 25 -13.45 5.13 2.91
N ASP A 26 -13.87 5.58 4.10
CA ASP A 26 -13.37 5.04 5.37
C ASP A 26 -13.75 3.57 5.53
N SER A 27 -14.96 3.18 5.12
CA SER A 27 -15.39 1.77 5.11
C SER A 27 -14.54 0.90 4.17
N TRP A 28 -14.31 1.35 2.94
CA TRP A 28 -13.47 0.67 1.96
C TRP A 28 -12.02 0.55 2.45
N LYS A 29 -11.49 1.61 3.06
CA LYS A 29 -10.16 1.63 3.65
C LYS A 29 -10.04 0.60 4.77
N SER A 30 -10.97 0.57 5.72
CA SER A 30 -10.99 -0.42 6.80
C SER A 30 -11.14 -1.85 6.29
N ILE A 31 -11.93 -2.09 5.23
CA ILE A 31 -12.05 -3.41 4.60
C ILE A 31 -10.72 -3.84 3.98
N MET A 32 -10.02 -2.93 3.29
CA MET A 32 -8.71 -3.23 2.73
C MET A 32 -7.65 -3.48 3.80
N GLU A 33 -7.64 -2.69 4.88
CA GLU A 33 -6.76 -2.89 6.02
C GLU A 33 -6.99 -4.27 6.66
N LEU A 34 -8.25 -4.65 6.90
CA LEU A 34 -8.62 -5.95 7.46
C LEU A 34 -8.23 -7.10 6.53
N TYR A 35 -8.47 -6.94 5.23
CA TYR A 35 -8.12 -7.92 4.21
C TYR A 35 -6.61 -8.16 4.12
N MET A 36 -5.84 -7.07 4.15
CA MET A 36 -4.39 -7.13 4.16
C MET A 36 -3.94 -7.85 5.43
N MET A 37 -4.34 -7.41 6.62
CA MET A 37 -3.94 -8.01 7.91
C MET A 37 -4.28 -9.50 8.06
N ASN A 38 -5.28 -10.03 7.34
CA ASN A 38 -5.67 -11.44 7.38
C ASN A 38 -4.81 -12.37 6.49
N ARG A 39 -3.89 -11.84 5.68
CA ARG A 39 -2.95 -12.64 4.88
C ARG A 39 -1.63 -12.86 5.62
N GLN A 40 -0.95 -13.97 5.32
CA GLN A 40 0.39 -14.28 5.87
C GLN A 40 1.43 -13.18 5.60
N HIS A 41 1.36 -12.52 4.44
CA HIS A 41 2.21 -11.38 4.07
C HIS A 41 1.49 -10.04 4.17
N GLY A 42 0.34 -10.04 4.82
CA GLY A 42 -0.58 -8.92 4.95
C GLY A 42 0.02 -7.67 5.55
N ARG A 43 0.65 -7.85 6.71
CA ARG A 43 1.37 -6.81 7.44
C ARG A 43 2.47 -6.18 6.59
N MET A 44 3.26 -6.99 5.88
CA MET A 44 4.34 -6.47 5.04
C MET A 44 3.83 -5.57 3.93
N ILE A 45 2.72 -5.93 3.27
CA ILE A 45 2.15 -5.09 2.22
C ILE A 45 1.58 -3.80 2.83
N PHE A 46 0.96 -3.89 4.02
CA PHE A 46 0.44 -2.72 4.73
C PHE A 46 1.56 -1.74 5.12
N GLU A 47 2.63 -2.25 5.74
CA GLU A 47 3.81 -1.47 6.10
C GLU A 47 4.53 -0.89 4.87
N SER A 48 4.53 -1.60 3.74
CA SER A 48 5.10 -1.09 2.47
C SER A 48 4.25 0.01 1.82
N VAL A 49 2.93 0.01 2.06
CA VAL A 49 2.02 1.06 1.56
C VAL A 49 2.13 2.32 2.44
N GLU A 50 2.28 2.15 3.76
CA GLU A 50 2.36 3.25 4.72
C GLU A 50 3.75 3.89 4.79
N ASN A 51 4.82 3.07 4.83
CA ASN A 51 6.20 3.54 4.96
C ASN A 51 6.92 3.72 3.61
N GLY A 52 6.23 3.42 2.51
CA GLY A 52 6.83 3.33 1.18
C GLY A 52 7.56 2.01 0.95
N PRO A 53 8.11 1.79 -0.27
CA PRO A 53 8.78 0.53 -0.59
C PRO A 53 9.88 0.26 0.44
N LEU A 54 9.77 -0.86 1.17
CA LEU A 54 10.86 -1.40 1.98
C LEU A 54 12.12 -1.33 1.11
N ILE A 55 13.18 -0.67 1.61
CA ILE A 55 14.40 -0.41 0.84
C ILE A 55 15.02 -1.77 0.49
N TRP A 56 14.63 -2.30 -0.65
CA TRP A 56 15.12 -3.58 -1.12
C TRP A 56 16.56 -3.36 -1.58
N PRO A 57 17.53 -4.10 -1.03
CA PRO A 57 18.93 -3.83 -1.33
C PRO A 57 19.18 -4.01 -2.83
N THR A 58 19.90 -3.05 -3.40
CA THR A 58 20.27 -3.04 -4.83
C THR A 58 21.72 -3.43 -5.01
N ILE A 59 22.04 -4.04 -6.15
CA ILE A 59 23.40 -4.36 -6.57
C ILE A 59 23.66 -3.75 -7.95
N GLU A 60 24.87 -3.25 -8.16
CA GLU A 60 25.33 -2.92 -9.51
C GLU A 60 25.87 -4.18 -10.19
N GLU A 61 25.18 -4.60 -11.24
CA GLU A 61 25.67 -5.63 -12.15
C GLU A 61 25.99 -4.94 -13.49
N ASN A 62 27.26 -4.97 -13.89
CA ASN A 62 27.72 -4.40 -15.16
C ASN A 62 27.34 -2.92 -15.37
N GLY A 63 27.40 -2.10 -14.31
CA GLY A 63 27.04 -0.67 -14.35
C GLY A 63 25.53 -0.39 -14.38
N VAL A 64 24.69 -1.41 -14.20
CA VAL A 64 23.24 -1.27 -14.04
C VAL A 64 22.87 -1.60 -12.61
N THR A 65 22.26 -0.64 -11.91
CA THR A 65 21.75 -0.83 -10.55
C THR A 65 20.41 -1.56 -10.62
N ARG A 66 20.32 -2.76 -10.04
CA ARG A 66 19.07 -3.52 -9.95
C ARG A 66 18.80 -4.01 -8.52
N PRO A 67 17.55 -4.26 -8.12
CA PRO A 67 17.24 -4.93 -6.86
C PRO A 67 17.88 -6.32 -6.82
N LYS A 68 18.50 -6.70 -5.70
CA LYS A 68 19.04 -8.05 -5.48
C LYS A 68 17.92 -9.08 -5.54
N LYS A 69 18.20 -10.29 -6.01
CA LYS A 69 17.30 -11.43 -5.76
C LYS A 69 17.49 -11.91 -4.32
N TYR A 70 16.49 -12.59 -3.76
CA TYR A 70 16.58 -13.14 -2.40
C TYR A 70 17.81 -14.04 -2.19
N SER A 71 18.18 -14.82 -3.21
CA SER A 71 19.38 -15.68 -3.23
C SER A 71 20.71 -14.92 -3.25
N GLU A 72 20.68 -13.62 -3.54
CA GLU A 72 21.85 -12.73 -3.61
C GLU A 72 21.98 -11.87 -2.34
N LEU A 73 21.05 -12.02 -1.38
CA LEU A 73 21.11 -11.34 -0.09
C LEU A 73 22.25 -11.91 0.75
N SER A 74 22.98 -11.00 1.40
CA SER A 74 23.83 -11.34 2.53
C SER A 74 22.99 -11.97 3.65
N ALA A 75 23.60 -12.84 4.47
CA ALA A 75 22.95 -13.38 5.66
C ALA A 75 22.40 -12.26 6.56
N MET A 76 23.08 -11.12 6.66
CA MET A 76 22.62 -9.97 7.45
C MET A 76 21.42 -9.25 6.81
N GLU A 77 21.40 -9.12 5.48
CA GLU A 77 20.27 -8.51 4.75
C GLU A 77 19.03 -9.42 4.81
N ALA A 78 19.23 -10.74 4.73
CA ALA A 78 18.17 -11.73 4.89
C ALA A 78 17.63 -11.75 6.33
N ILE A 79 18.50 -11.66 7.35
CA ILE A 79 18.09 -11.55 8.76
C ILE A 79 17.32 -10.27 9.00
N GLN A 80 17.73 -9.13 8.42
CA GLN A 80 16.97 -7.88 8.54
C GLN A 80 15.59 -8.00 7.88
N ALA A 81 15.54 -8.52 6.65
CA ALA A 81 14.27 -8.75 5.95
C ALA A 81 13.34 -9.69 6.73
N ASP A 82 13.88 -10.75 7.35
CA ASP A 82 13.12 -11.69 8.19
C ASP A 82 12.72 -11.08 9.55
N CYS A 83 13.55 -10.23 10.16
CA CYS A 83 13.22 -9.46 11.37
C CYS A 83 12.08 -8.47 11.08
N ASP A 84 12.09 -7.80 9.92
CA ASP A 84 11.01 -6.91 9.46
C ASP A 84 9.70 -7.70 9.20
N VAL A 85 9.78 -9.00 8.86
CA VAL A 85 8.62 -9.91 8.70
C VAL A 85 8.01 -10.35 10.04
N LYS A 86 8.79 -10.34 11.14
CA LYS A 86 8.35 -10.81 12.47
C LYS A 86 8.44 -9.71 13.54
N PRO A 87 7.35 -8.96 13.78
CA PRO A 87 7.31 -8.04 14.90
C PRO A 87 7.13 -8.84 16.20
N GLY A 88 8.25 -9.02 16.91
CA GLY A 88 8.29 -9.36 18.34
C GLY A 88 8.23 -10.84 18.68
N SER A 89 9.39 -11.48 18.81
CA SER A 89 9.62 -12.46 19.90
C SER A 89 11.08 -12.83 20.10
N ASP A 90 11.94 -12.65 19.10
CA ASP A 90 13.29 -13.23 19.18
C ASP A 90 14.32 -12.12 19.39
N THR A 91 14.90 -12.10 20.58
CA THR A 91 15.90 -11.15 21.11
C THR A 91 17.25 -11.20 20.37
N ASN A 92 17.26 -11.59 19.11
CA ASN A 92 18.46 -11.70 18.27
C ASN A 92 18.50 -10.75 17.07
N CYS A 93 17.60 -9.76 16.97
CA CYS A 93 17.83 -8.60 16.09
C CYS A 93 18.78 -7.63 16.80
N ARG A 94 20.05 -8.02 17.00
CA ARG A 94 21.13 -7.12 17.39
C ARG A 94 22.25 -7.26 16.37
N ILE A 95 22.38 -6.24 15.52
CA ILE A 95 23.62 -5.96 14.77
C ILE A 95 24.68 -5.52 15.78
#